data_AF-A0A512BH03-F1
#
_entry.id   AF-A0A512BH03-F1
#
_cell.length_a   1.000
_cell.length_b   1.000
_cell.length_c   1.000
_cell.angle_alpha   90.00
_cell.angle_beta   90.00
_cell.angle_gamma   90.00
#
_symmetry.space_group_name_H-M   'P 1'
#
loop_
_entity.id
_entity.type
_entity.pdbx_description
1 polymer ?
#
loop_
_entity_poly.entity_id
_entity_poly.type
_entity_poly.pdbx_seq_one_letter_code
_entity_poly.pdbx_strand_id
1 'polypeptide(L)'
;MSEALLVLMIDRLDELQRRIDSLGEKLEPISRQSETMSVIITKVDAVRSDVQNISFPVAEIRELSINLDTTIDLLKRPVKKEIIHHHHATKVLWVTAALFLIICLLSTGWYLTKDALLRYKESDTKYRYLKLQAGKGLSNALYFIDSLYIKDGSMRDKVISKEEENQRKFDLLEKAYKMEKAANELEQQVN
;
A
#
# COMPACT_ATOMS: atom_id res chain seq x y z
N MET A 1 85.48 75.36 72.02
CA MET A 1 84.63 75.20 70.82
C MET A 1 85.03 73.93 70.04
N SER A 2 85.20 72.78 70.74
CA SER A 2 85.66 71.51 70.13
C SER A 2 84.84 70.29 70.54
N GLU A 3 84.21 70.25 71.72
CA GLU A 3 83.32 69.13 72.12
C GLU A 3 81.97 69.13 71.39
N ALA A 4 81.35 70.30 71.19
CA ALA A 4 80.04 70.40 70.56
C ALA A 4 80.04 69.91 69.09
N LEU A 5 81.14 70.10 68.37
CA LEU A 5 81.31 69.61 66.99
C LEU A 5 81.50 68.09 66.93
N LEU A 6 82.18 67.52 67.93
CA LEU A 6 82.48 66.09 67.99
C LEU A 6 81.21 65.30 68.35
N VAL A 7 80.42 65.82 69.30
CA VAL A 7 79.08 65.28 69.62
C VAL A 7 78.16 65.36 68.40
N LEU A 8 78.14 66.49 67.67
CA LEU A 8 77.33 66.65 66.46
C LEU A 8 77.76 65.71 65.33
N MET A 9 79.06 65.44 65.18
CA MET A 9 79.57 64.48 64.20
C MET A 9 79.19 63.04 64.56
N ILE A 10 79.26 62.65 65.84
CA ILE A 10 78.82 61.34 66.30
C ILE A 10 77.33 61.16 66.07
N ASP A 11 76.51 62.17 66.41
CA ASP A 11 75.06 62.12 66.23
C ASP A 11 74.67 62.01 64.73
N ARG A 12 75.41 62.71 63.85
CA ARG A 12 75.28 62.57 62.39
C ARG A 12 75.71 61.20 61.89
N LEU A 13 76.76 60.62 62.46
CA LEU A 13 77.25 59.28 62.11
C LEU A 13 76.25 58.20 62.54
N ASP A 14 75.69 58.30 63.73
CA ASP A 14 74.65 57.40 64.22
C ASP A 14 73.36 57.52 63.41
N GLU A 15 72.98 58.73 63.01
CA GLU A 15 71.85 58.93 62.10
C GLU A 15 72.12 58.31 60.70
N LEU A 16 73.34 58.43 60.18
CA LEU A 16 73.71 57.78 58.92
C LEU A 16 73.71 56.25 59.04
N GLN A 17 74.24 55.70 60.14
CA GLN A 17 74.24 54.26 60.39
C GLN A 17 72.81 53.73 60.50
N ARG A 18 71.94 54.41 61.26
CA ARG A 18 70.50 54.07 61.33
C ARG A 18 69.81 54.12 59.97
N ARG A 19 70.17 55.09 59.12
CA ARG A 19 69.62 55.15 57.75
C ARG A 19 70.11 53.97 56.92
N ILE A 20 71.38 53.61 57.00
CA ILE A 20 71.95 52.44 56.31
C ILE A 20 71.28 51.15 56.77
N ASP A 21 71.08 50.97 58.07
CA ASP A 21 70.40 49.81 58.63
C ASP A 21 68.93 49.75 58.17
N SER A 22 68.23 50.89 58.18
CA SER A 22 66.85 50.99 57.68
C SER A 22 66.73 50.75 56.17
N LEU A 23 67.78 51.05 55.41
CA LEU A 23 67.88 50.75 53.98
C LEU A 23 68.10 49.26 53.77
N GLY A 24 68.99 48.63 54.54
CA GLY A 24 69.21 47.19 54.53
C GLY A 24 67.93 46.40 54.83
N GLU A 25 67.19 46.81 55.85
CA GLU A 25 65.91 46.19 56.24
C GLU A 25 64.83 46.35 55.14
N LYS A 26 64.81 47.48 54.44
CA LYS A 26 63.88 47.71 53.31
C LYS A 26 64.29 46.98 52.01
N LEU A 27 65.57 46.62 51.86
CA LEU A 27 66.09 45.91 50.69
C LEU A 27 65.91 44.39 50.77
N GLU A 28 65.87 43.81 51.98
CA GLU A 28 65.61 42.38 52.19
C GLU A 28 64.29 41.88 51.54
N PRO A 29 63.13 42.55 51.71
CA PRO A 29 61.89 42.12 51.07
C PRO A 29 61.92 42.29 49.55
N ILE A 30 62.65 43.28 49.01
CA ILE A 30 62.80 43.50 47.57
C ILE A 30 63.62 42.36 46.94
N SER A 31 64.67 41.91 47.63
CA SER A 31 65.47 40.76 47.19
C SER A 31 64.63 39.47 47.14
N ARG A 32 63.80 39.21 48.16
CA ARG A 32 62.85 38.07 48.14
C ARG A 32 61.78 38.20 47.06
N GLN A 33 61.32 39.42 46.79
CA GLN A 33 60.36 39.67 45.72
C GLN A 33 60.96 39.41 44.33
N SER A 34 62.25 39.71 44.12
CA SER A 34 62.98 39.38 42.89
C SER A 34 63.09 37.87 42.65
N GLU A 35 63.34 37.08 43.71
CA GLU A 35 63.37 35.62 43.61
C GLU A 35 61.98 35.08 43.25
N THR A 36 60.93 35.62 43.88
CA THR A 36 59.53 35.25 43.58
C THR A 36 59.15 35.59 42.13
N MET A 37 59.61 36.75 41.63
CA MET A 37 59.39 37.20 40.26
C MET A 37 60.06 36.25 39.24
N SER A 38 61.26 35.76 39.54
CA SER A 38 61.95 34.78 38.69
C SER A 38 61.16 33.47 38.57
N VAL A 39 60.60 32.97 39.68
CA VAL A 39 59.77 31.75 39.69
C VAL A 39 58.47 31.94 38.90
N ILE A 40 57.86 33.13 38.99
CA ILE A 40 56.66 33.46 38.21
C ILE A 40 56.97 33.47 36.72
N ILE A 41 58.09 34.08 36.30
CA ILE A 41 58.51 34.10 34.89
C ILE A 41 58.68 32.68 34.38
N THR A 42 59.39 31.82 35.10
CA THR A 42 59.60 30.42 34.68
C THR A 42 58.27 29.64 34.56
N LYS A 43 57.33 29.85 35.48
CA LYS A 43 56.01 29.21 35.43
C LYS A 43 55.16 29.73 34.27
N VAL A 44 55.22 31.03 33.99
CA VAL A 44 54.52 31.64 32.86
C VAL A 44 55.09 31.14 31.53
N ASP A 45 56.41 30.97 31.42
CA ASP A 45 57.04 30.40 30.22
C ASP A 45 56.70 28.92 30.05
N ALA A 46 56.63 28.14 31.14
CA ALA A 46 56.16 26.77 31.10
C ALA A 46 54.70 26.68 30.60
N VAL A 47 53.79 27.51 31.14
CA VAL A 47 52.39 27.57 30.67
C VAL A 47 52.32 28.01 29.20
N ARG A 48 53.14 28.97 28.78
CA ARG A 48 53.20 29.40 27.38
C ARG A 48 53.62 28.26 26.45
N SER A 49 54.64 27.50 26.85
CA SER A 49 55.08 26.31 26.12
C SER A 49 53.98 25.24 26.08
N ASP A 50 53.31 24.98 27.19
CA ASP A 50 52.21 24.01 27.25
C ASP A 50 51.03 24.44 26.37
N VAL A 51 50.65 25.72 26.36
CA VAL A 51 49.58 26.25 25.50
C VAL A 51 49.95 26.17 24.02
N GLN A 52 51.22 26.37 23.65
CA GLN A 52 51.68 26.20 22.26
C GLN A 52 51.70 24.74 21.82
N ASN A 53 51.95 23.81 22.74
CA ASN A 53 51.94 22.38 22.48
C ASN A 53 50.51 21.78 22.47
N ILE A 54 49.51 22.48 23.01
CA ILE A 54 48.10 22.09 22.87
C ILE A 54 47.64 22.47 21.46
N SER A 55 47.84 21.55 20.52
CA SER A 55 47.17 21.57 19.23
C SER A 55 45.70 21.21 19.44
N PHE A 56 44.85 22.22 19.64
CA PHE A 56 43.41 21.99 19.63
C PHE A 56 42.98 21.55 18.22
N PRO A 57 42.36 20.37 18.07
CA PRO A 57 41.86 19.89 16.79
C PRO A 57 40.55 20.63 16.43
N VAL A 58 40.64 21.94 16.21
CA VAL A 58 39.50 22.83 15.95
C VAL A 58 38.81 22.45 14.64
N ALA A 59 39.58 21.95 13.67
CA ALA A 59 39.04 21.49 12.39
C ALA A 59 38.17 20.24 12.57
N GLU A 60 38.64 19.27 13.34
CA GLU A 60 37.98 18.01 13.63
C GLU A 60 36.73 18.22 14.49
N ILE A 61 36.79 19.13 15.47
CA ILE A 61 35.61 19.53 16.27
C ILE A 61 34.57 20.21 15.38
N ARG A 62 35.00 21.06 14.45
CA ARG A 62 34.08 21.73 13.50
C ARG A 62 33.45 20.72 12.54
N GLU A 63 34.23 19.78 12.03
CA GLU A 63 33.74 18.70 11.17
C GLU A 63 32.74 17.81 11.90
N LEU A 64 33.04 17.44 13.15
CA LEU A 64 32.13 16.69 14.00
C LEU A 64 30.82 17.45 14.23
N SER A 65 30.88 18.76 14.48
CA SER A 65 29.69 19.60 14.65
C SER A 65 28.80 19.61 13.40
N ILE A 66 29.40 19.74 12.21
CA ILE A 66 28.66 19.74 10.94
C ILE A 66 28.00 18.38 10.69
N ASN A 67 28.73 17.29 10.95
CA ASN A 67 28.21 15.93 10.80
C ASN A 67 27.07 15.64 11.78
N LEU A 68 27.14 16.17 13.00
CA LEU A 68 26.09 16.03 14.00
C LEU A 68 24.82 16.76 13.57
N ASP A 69 24.94 18.01 13.11
CA ASP A 69 23.80 18.79 12.61
C ASP A 69 23.14 18.11 11.41
N THR A 70 23.93 17.57 10.49
CA THR A 70 23.43 16.84 9.32
C THR A 70 22.67 15.57 9.74
N THR A 71 23.19 14.84 10.72
CA THR A 71 22.54 13.64 11.26
C THR A 71 21.23 13.97 11.97
N ILE A 72 21.20 15.07 12.74
CA ILE A 72 19.99 15.57 13.39
C ILE A 72 18.96 15.99 12.35
N ASP A 73 19.36 16.66 11.27
CA ASP A 73 18.44 17.04 10.19
C ASP A 73 17.86 15.80 9.47
N LEU A 74 18.68 14.78 9.23
CA LEU A 74 18.23 13.51 8.68
C LEU A 74 17.27 12.75 9.61
N LEU A 75 17.49 12.79 10.93
CA LEU A 75 16.58 12.18 11.92
C LEU A 75 15.26 12.96 12.08
N LYS A 76 15.30 14.29 11.96
CA LYS A 76 14.11 15.16 12.02
C LYS A 76 13.21 14.98 10.81
N ARG A 77 13.77 14.59 9.65
CA ARG A 77 12.97 14.24 8.49
C ARG A 77 12.19 12.96 8.80
N PRO A 78 10.85 12.98 8.75
CA PRO A 78 10.08 11.77 8.96
C PRO A 78 10.54 10.74 7.94
N VAL A 79 10.93 9.55 8.42
CA VAL A 79 11.24 8.39 7.57
C VAL A 79 10.07 8.28 6.60
N LYS A 80 10.33 8.51 5.31
CA LYS A 80 9.35 8.24 4.26
C LYS A 80 9.11 6.74 4.31
N LYS A 81 8.19 6.30 5.17
CA LYS A 81 7.59 4.98 5.08
C LYS A 81 6.91 5.01 3.73
N GLU A 82 7.57 4.47 2.72
CA GLU A 82 6.89 3.97 1.56
C GLU A 82 5.94 2.89 2.08
N ILE A 83 4.70 3.29 2.33
CA ILE A 83 3.63 2.36 2.61
C ILE A 83 3.41 1.65 1.28
N ILE A 84 4.17 0.58 1.06
CA ILE A 84 3.95 -0.33 -0.06
C ILE A 84 2.62 -1.02 0.26
N HIS A 85 1.53 -0.44 -0.23
CA HIS A 85 0.25 -1.12 -0.26
C HIS A 85 0.38 -2.29 -1.22
N HIS A 86 0.71 -3.47 -0.71
CA HIS A 86 0.58 -4.69 -1.48
C HIS A 86 -0.90 -4.86 -1.85
N HIS A 87 -1.25 -4.55 -3.10
CA HIS A 87 -2.57 -4.78 -3.67
C HIS A 87 -2.83 -6.29 -3.83
N HIS A 88 -2.98 -7.01 -2.71
CA HIS A 88 -3.53 -8.36 -2.70
C HIS A 88 -4.99 -8.39 -3.15
N ALA A 89 -5.68 -7.24 -3.13
CA ALA A 89 -7.07 -7.09 -3.54
C ALA A 89 -7.30 -7.50 -5.00
N THR A 90 -6.40 -7.15 -5.93
CA THR A 90 -6.63 -7.38 -7.37
C THR A 90 -6.68 -8.89 -7.70
N LYS A 91 -5.77 -9.69 -7.13
CA LYS A 91 -5.74 -11.14 -7.39
C LYS A 91 -6.97 -11.84 -6.81
N VAL A 92 -7.38 -11.46 -5.59
CA VAL A 92 -8.58 -12.01 -4.96
C VAL A 92 -9.83 -11.63 -5.75
N LEU A 93 -9.93 -10.39 -6.24
CA LEU A 93 -11.04 -9.94 -7.08
C LEU A 93 -11.16 -10.72 -8.39
N TRP A 94 -10.05 -11.04 -9.05
CA TRP A 94 -10.08 -11.87 -10.26
C TRP A 94 -10.53 -13.30 -9.96
N VAL A 95 -10.05 -13.88 -8.85
CA VAL A 95 -10.46 -15.23 -8.42
C VAL A 95 -11.94 -15.27 -8.05
N THR A 96 -12.44 -14.28 -7.31
CA THR A 96 -13.86 -14.20 -6.93
C THR A 96 -14.76 -13.96 -8.14
N ALA A 97 -14.35 -13.09 -9.07
CA ALA A 97 -15.09 -12.88 -10.32
C ALA A 97 -15.16 -14.17 -11.16
N ALA A 98 -14.05 -14.89 -11.30
CA ALA A 98 -14.03 -16.17 -12.01
C ALA A 98 -14.93 -17.22 -11.33
N LEU A 99 -14.86 -17.34 -10.00
CA LEU A 99 -15.68 -18.27 -9.24
C LEU A 99 -17.17 -17.93 -9.35
N PHE A 100 -17.51 -16.64 -9.29
CA PHE A 100 -18.89 -16.17 -9.46
C PHE A 100 -19.44 -16.56 -10.84
N LEU A 101 -18.67 -16.35 -11.91
CA LEU A 101 -19.06 -16.74 -13.26
C LEU A 101 -19.30 -18.26 -13.37
N ILE A 102 -18.44 -19.08 -12.78
CA ILE A 102 -18.61 -20.54 -12.78
C ILE A 102 -19.92 -20.92 -12.08
N ILE A 103 -20.21 -20.33 -10.92
CA ILE A 103 -21.46 -20.60 -10.18
C ILE A 103 -22.68 -20.18 -10.99
N CYS A 104 -22.64 -19.01 -11.65
CA CYS A 104 -23.71 -18.58 -12.54
C CYS A 104 -23.94 -19.57 -13.68
N LEU A 105 -22.87 -20.01 -14.36
CA LEU A 105 -22.97 -20.98 -15.46
C LEU A 105 -23.54 -22.33 -14.98
N LEU A 106 -23.07 -22.83 -13.84
CA LEU A 106 -23.59 -24.07 -13.24
C LEU A 106 -25.06 -23.92 -12.85
N SER A 107 -25.46 -22.78 -12.28
CA SER A 107 -26.84 -22.54 -11.87
C SER A 107 -27.78 -22.45 -13.06
N THR A 108 -27.39 -21.73 -14.12
CA THR A 108 -28.14 -21.65 -15.36
C THR A 108 -28.22 -23.01 -16.05
N GLY A 109 -27.09 -23.73 -16.12
CA GLY A 109 -27.06 -25.09 -16.67
C GLY A 109 -27.98 -26.04 -15.92
N TRP A 110 -27.96 -25.99 -14.58
CA TRP A 110 -28.85 -26.79 -13.74
C TRP A 110 -30.32 -26.44 -13.94
N TYR A 111 -30.65 -25.16 -14.01
CA TYR A 111 -32.02 -24.69 -14.22
C TYR A 111 -32.56 -25.14 -15.59
N LEU A 112 -31.81 -24.92 -16.66
CA LEU A 112 -32.19 -25.34 -18.02
C LEU A 112 -32.33 -26.86 -18.11
N THR A 113 -31.42 -27.61 -17.48
CA THR A 113 -31.47 -29.07 -17.46
C THR A 113 -32.68 -29.59 -16.70
N LYS A 114 -33.05 -28.95 -15.58
CA LYS A 114 -34.24 -29.31 -14.80
C LYS A 114 -35.51 -29.17 -15.63
N ASP A 115 -35.67 -28.06 -16.34
CA ASP A 115 -36.85 -27.83 -17.17
C ASP A 115 -36.91 -28.81 -18.34
N ALA A 116 -35.77 -29.06 -19.00
CA ALA A 116 -35.69 -30.06 -20.07
C ALA A 116 -36.04 -31.47 -19.55
N LEU A 117 -35.57 -31.84 -18.36
CA LEU A 117 -35.84 -33.13 -17.73
C LEU A 117 -37.33 -33.28 -17.36
N LEU A 118 -37.96 -32.24 -16.83
CA LEU A 118 -39.38 -32.24 -16.52
C LEU A 118 -40.23 -32.44 -17.78
N ARG A 119 -39.92 -31.70 -18.86
CA ARG A 119 -40.59 -31.86 -20.16
C ARG A 119 -40.40 -33.25 -20.73
N TYR A 120 -39.20 -33.80 -20.65
CA TYR A 120 -38.92 -35.18 -21.07
C TYR A 120 -39.76 -36.18 -20.27
N LYS A 121 -39.81 -36.04 -18.94
CA LYS A 121 -40.60 -36.93 -18.07
C LYS A 121 -42.09 -36.84 -18.37
N GLU A 122 -42.60 -35.65 -18.64
CA GLU A 122 -43.99 -35.44 -19.03
C GLU A 122 -44.30 -36.13 -20.36
N SER A 123 -43.45 -35.94 -21.39
CA SER A 123 -43.61 -36.60 -22.69
C SER A 123 -43.50 -38.12 -22.61
N ASP A 124 -42.56 -38.65 -21.84
CA ASP A 124 -42.44 -40.10 -21.60
C ASP A 124 -43.70 -40.65 -20.92
N THR A 125 -44.23 -39.94 -19.91
CA THR A 125 -45.47 -40.35 -19.22
C THR A 125 -46.66 -40.37 -20.18
N LYS A 126 -46.81 -39.32 -21.01
CA LYS A 126 -47.85 -39.22 -22.04
C LYS A 126 -47.75 -40.34 -23.07
N TYR A 127 -46.54 -40.64 -23.54
CA TYR A 127 -46.29 -41.72 -24.50
C TYR A 127 -46.63 -43.09 -23.90
N ARG A 128 -46.22 -43.37 -22.65
CA ARG A 128 -46.57 -44.62 -21.95
C ARG A 128 -48.08 -44.75 -21.74
N TYR A 129 -48.74 -43.68 -21.34
CA TYR A 129 -50.19 -43.65 -21.22
C TYR A 129 -50.87 -43.98 -22.54
N LEU A 130 -50.44 -43.35 -23.64
CA LEU A 130 -50.94 -43.63 -24.98
C LEU A 130 -50.73 -45.09 -25.37
N LYS A 131 -49.56 -45.67 -25.08
CA LYS A 131 -49.24 -47.07 -25.37
C LYS A 131 -50.11 -48.05 -24.57
N LEU A 132 -50.44 -47.72 -23.32
CA LEU A 132 -51.30 -48.54 -22.46
C LEU A 132 -52.77 -48.46 -22.87
N GLN A 133 -53.24 -47.30 -23.31
CA GLN A 133 -54.63 -47.11 -23.76
C GLN A 133 -54.85 -47.38 -25.26
N ALA A 134 -53.78 -47.61 -26.02
CA ALA A 134 -53.85 -47.83 -27.45
C ALA A 134 -54.61 -49.12 -27.80
N GLY A 135 -55.65 -49.00 -28.62
CA GLY A 135 -56.22 -50.16 -29.34
C GLY A 135 -55.21 -50.77 -30.33
N LYS A 136 -55.53 -51.95 -30.89
CA LYS A 136 -54.63 -52.70 -31.79
C LYS A 136 -54.05 -51.87 -32.94
N GLY A 137 -54.86 -51.03 -33.57
CA GLY A 137 -54.41 -50.18 -34.69
C GLY A 137 -53.37 -49.13 -34.27
N LEU A 138 -53.63 -48.42 -33.16
CA LEU A 138 -52.71 -47.41 -32.64
C LEU A 138 -51.43 -48.04 -32.10
N SER A 139 -51.52 -49.20 -31.45
CA SER A 139 -50.35 -49.93 -30.96
C SER A 139 -49.41 -50.33 -32.10
N ASN A 140 -49.94 -50.87 -33.20
CA ASN A 140 -49.15 -51.23 -34.38
C ASN A 140 -48.48 -50.00 -35.02
N ALA A 141 -49.19 -48.87 -35.09
CA ALA A 141 -48.61 -47.62 -35.60
C ALA A 141 -47.46 -47.12 -34.71
N LEU A 142 -47.61 -47.18 -33.38
CA LEU A 142 -46.54 -46.80 -32.44
C LEU A 142 -45.31 -47.70 -32.61
N TYR A 143 -45.48 -49.02 -32.71
CA TYR A 143 -44.35 -49.93 -32.94
C TYR A 143 -43.66 -49.68 -34.29
N PHE A 144 -44.43 -49.36 -35.33
CA PHE A 144 -43.87 -49.01 -36.64
C PHE A 144 -43.04 -47.72 -36.56
N ILE A 145 -43.55 -46.70 -35.89
CA ILE A 145 -42.85 -45.42 -35.67
C ILE A 145 -41.58 -45.63 -34.86
N ASP A 146 -41.64 -46.40 -33.76
CA ASP A 146 -40.47 -46.74 -32.95
C ASP A 146 -39.39 -47.43 -33.82
N SER A 147 -39.80 -48.38 -34.68
CA SER A 147 -38.88 -49.05 -35.60
C SER A 147 -38.28 -48.10 -36.64
N LEU A 148 -39.06 -47.15 -37.13
CA LEU A 148 -38.63 -46.16 -38.11
C LEU A 148 -37.61 -45.20 -37.49
N TYR A 149 -37.82 -44.77 -36.24
CA TYR A 149 -36.86 -43.93 -35.53
C TYR A 149 -35.50 -44.61 -35.33
N ILE A 150 -35.49 -45.92 -35.04
CA ILE A 150 -34.24 -46.69 -34.92
C ILE A 150 -33.48 -46.76 -36.25
N LYS A 151 -34.20 -46.80 -37.37
CA LYS A 151 -33.63 -46.94 -38.71
C LYS A 151 -33.23 -45.59 -39.34
N ASP A 152 -33.93 -44.51 -39.00
CA ASP A 152 -33.71 -43.18 -39.57
C ASP A 152 -33.36 -42.16 -38.47
N GLY A 153 -32.06 -41.92 -38.30
CA GLY A 153 -31.55 -40.91 -37.37
C GLY A 153 -31.93 -39.46 -37.73
N SER A 154 -32.41 -39.21 -38.96
CA SER A 154 -32.88 -37.88 -39.41
C SER A 154 -34.37 -37.66 -39.21
N MET A 155 -35.10 -38.65 -38.67
CA MET A 155 -36.54 -38.60 -38.51
C MET A 155 -37.00 -37.37 -37.71
N ARG A 156 -36.26 -37.01 -36.65
CA ARG A 156 -36.58 -35.86 -35.80
C ARG A 156 -36.61 -34.56 -36.61
N ASP A 157 -35.60 -34.31 -37.41
CA ASP A 157 -35.50 -33.05 -38.17
C ASP A 157 -36.58 -32.96 -39.25
N LYS A 158 -36.92 -34.10 -39.87
CA LYS A 158 -38.04 -34.19 -40.83
C LYS A 158 -39.38 -33.89 -40.18
N VAL A 159 -39.63 -34.42 -38.97
CA VAL A 159 -40.85 -34.15 -38.21
C VAL A 159 -40.94 -32.67 -37.86
N ILE A 160 -39.86 -32.08 -37.32
CA ILE A 160 -39.83 -30.65 -36.97
C ILE A 160 -40.09 -29.79 -38.21
N SER A 161 -39.42 -30.06 -39.33
CA SER A 161 -39.64 -29.32 -40.58
C SER A 161 -41.10 -29.41 -41.06
N LYS A 162 -41.73 -30.59 -40.91
CA LYS A 162 -43.13 -30.78 -41.30
C LYS A 162 -44.10 -30.09 -40.35
N GLU A 163 -43.83 -30.09 -39.05
CA GLU A 163 -44.59 -29.34 -38.05
C GLU A 163 -44.56 -27.85 -38.34
N GLU A 164 -43.38 -27.29 -38.64
CA GLU A 164 -43.24 -25.89 -39.04
C GLU A 164 -44.01 -25.56 -40.32
N GLU A 165 -43.95 -26.43 -41.34
CA GLU A 165 -44.70 -26.26 -42.59
C GLU A 165 -46.22 -26.25 -42.32
N ASN A 166 -46.70 -27.18 -41.49
CA ASN A 166 -48.11 -27.28 -41.13
C ASN A 166 -48.57 -26.06 -40.33
N GLN A 167 -47.75 -25.57 -39.40
CA GLN A 167 -48.05 -24.37 -38.64
C GLN A 167 -48.15 -23.14 -39.54
N ARG A 168 -47.23 -22.97 -40.50
CA ARG A 168 -47.30 -21.88 -41.50
C ARG A 168 -48.58 -21.95 -42.33
N LYS A 169 -49.00 -23.15 -42.73
CA LYS A 169 -50.27 -23.34 -43.47
C LYS A 169 -51.47 -22.97 -42.60
N PHE A 170 -51.45 -23.37 -41.33
CA PHE A 170 -52.50 -23.02 -40.39
C PHE A 170 -52.62 -21.51 -40.19
N ASP A 171 -51.50 -20.82 -40.00
CA ASP A 171 -51.46 -19.35 -39.84
C ASP A 171 -51.97 -18.63 -41.10
N LEU A 172 -51.66 -19.15 -42.29
CA LEU A 172 -52.17 -18.63 -43.56
C LEU A 172 -53.69 -18.81 -43.67
N LEU A 173 -54.20 -19.97 -43.30
CA LEU A 173 -55.65 -20.25 -43.30
C LEU A 173 -56.38 -19.35 -42.30
N GLU A 174 -55.82 -19.15 -41.10
CA GLU A 174 -56.41 -18.27 -40.10
C GLU A 174 -56.46 -16.81 -40.61
N LYS A 175 -55.41 -16.34 -41.28
CA LYS A 175 -55.40 -15.02 -41.92
C LYS A 175 -56.43 -14.91 -43.05
N ALA A 176 -56.51 -15.92 -43.92
CA ALA A 176 -57.48 -15.96 -45.00
C ALA A 176 -58.92 -15.91 -44.44
N TYR A 177 -59.20 -16.68 -43.40
CA TYR A 177 -60.51 -16.68 -42.73
C TYR A 177 -60.87 -15.31 -42.12
N LYS A 178 -59.90 -14.64 -41.47
CA LYS A 178 -60.10 -13.29 -40.95
C LYS A 178 -60.38 -12.26 -42.05
N MET A 179 -59.68 -12.37 -43.19
CA MET A 179 -59.90 -11.48 -44.34
C MET A 179 -61.26 -11.72 -44.99
N GLU A 180 -61.68 -12.99 -45.15
CA GLU A 180 -63.00 -13.35 -45.68
C GLU A 180 -64.12 -12.80 -44.78
N LYS A 181 -63.98 -12.94 -43.46
CA LYS A 181 -64.93 -12.38 -42.51
C LYS A 181 -65.02 -10.86 -42.60
N ALA A 182 -63.89 -10.16 -42.70
CA ALA A 182 -63.86 -8.71 -42.85
C ALA A 182 -64.48 -8.24 -44.18
N ALA A 183 -64.27 -8.98 -45.27
CA ALA A 183 -64.90 -8.70 -46.56
C ALA A 183 -66.42 -8.83 -46.50
N ASN A 184 -66.93 -9.90 -45.87
CA ASN A 184 -68.37 -10.10 -45.67
C ASN A 184 -69.00 -8.99 -44.80
N GLU A 185 -68.29 -8.54 -43.75
CA GLU A 185 -68.76 -7.43 -42.91
C GLU A 185 -68.82 -6.09 -43.69
N LEU A 186 -67.90 -5.86 -44.63
CA LEU A 186 -67.92 -4.69 -45.50
C LEU A 186 -69.05 -4.76 -46.54
N GLU A 187 -69.29 -5.93 -47.14
CA GLU A 187 -70.42 -6.12 -48.08
C GLU A 187 -71.78 -5.88 -47.42
N GLN A 188 -71.92 -6.24 -46.14
CA GLN A 188 -73.12 -5.96 -45.35
C GLN A 188 -73.29 -4.48 -44.97
N GLN A 189 -72.22 -3.67 -45.00
CA GLN A 189 -72.29 -2.23 -44.73
C GLN A 189 -72.54 -1.39 -45.98
N VAL A 190 -72.27 -1.95 -47.17
CA VAL A 190 -72.42 -1.26 -48.47
C VAL A 190 -73.80 -1.53 -49.11
N ASN A 191 -74.46 -2.63 -48.75
CA ASN A 191 -75.86 -2.93 -49.12
C ASN A 191 -76.84 -2.43 -48.06
#